data_AF-X1UWK9-F1
#
_entry.id   AF-X1UWK9-F1
#
_cell.length_a   1.000
_cell.length_b   1.000
_cell.length_c   1.000
_cell.angle_alpha   90.00
_cell.angle_beta   90.00
_cell.angle_gamma   90.00
#
_symmetry.space_group_name_H-M   'P 1'
#
loop_
_entity.id
_entity.type
_entity.pdbx_description
1 polymer ?
#
loop_
_entity_poly.entity_id
_entity_poly.type
_entity_poly.pdbx_seq_one_letter_code
_entity_poly.pdbx_strand_id
1 'polypeptide(L)' 'MDFSDINFISRATAHELLSRVDKFANRGVKITFTNLNSQVELIIDKVDASRKDSYKKATFVNRIFFSSEKEFDNFLLSI' A
#
# COMPACT_ATOMS: atom_id res chain seq x y z
N MET A 1 15.97 0.11 13.91
CA MET A 1 16.10 0.84 12.64
C MET A 1 15.43 2.17 12.85
N ASP A 2 16.18 3.24 12.58
CA ASP A 2 15.78 4.59 12.92
C ASP A 2 15.07 5.29 11.76
N PHE A 3 13.95 5.93 12.04
CA PHE A 3 13.10 6.64 11.08
C PHE A 3 13.09 8.16 11.28
N SER A 4 13.97 8.71 12.14
CA SER A 4 14.08 10.15 12.47
C SER A 4 14.02 11.07 11.24
N ASP A 5 14.73 10.71 10.17
CA ASP A 5 14.86 11.52 8.95
C ASP A 5 13.86 11.12 7.84
N ILE A 6 12.97 10.16 8.11
CA ILE A 6 12.04 9.62 7.15
C ILE A 6 10.65 10.20 7.41
N ASN A 7 10.26 11.15 6.55
CA ASN A 7 8.94 11.77 6.63
C ASN A 7 7.86 10.98 5.86
N PHE A 8 8.26 10.20 4.86
CA PHE A 8 7.35 9.50 3.97
C PHE A 8 7.96 8.19 3.48
N ILE A 9 7.12 7.16 3.30
CA ILE A 9 7.46 5.94 2.57
C ILE A 9 6.37 5.58 1.58
N SER A 10 6.76 5.04 0.42
CA SER A 10 5.79 4.51 -0.53
C SER A 10 5.22 3.17 -0.06
N ARG A 11 4.04 2.80 -0.55
CA ARG A 11 3.44 1.48 -0.30
C ARG A 11 4.38 0.32 -0.73
N ALA A 12 5.06 0.46 -1.86
CA ALA A 12 5.99 -0.55 -2.35
C ALA A 12 7.20 -0.70 -1.41
N THR A 13 7.74 0.42 -0.92
CA THR A 13 8.83 0.43 0.06
C THR A 13 8.42 -0.25 1.36
N ALA A 14 7.20 0.01 1.85
CA ALA A 14 6.67 -0.64 3.04
C ALA A 14 6.54 -2.17 2.86
N HIS A 15 6.08 -2.65 1.69
CA HIS A 15 6.04 -4.08 1.39
C HIS A 15 7.43 -4.72 1.44
N GLU A 16 8.43 -4.09 0.81
CA GLU A 16 9.81 -4.61 0.81
C GLU A 16 10.41 -4.56 2.22
N LEU A 17 10.23 -3.46 2.95
CA LEU A 17 10.69 -3.30 4.34
C LEU A 17 10.19 -4.45 5.21
N LEU A 18 8.87 -4.70 5.19
CA LEU A 18 8.28 -5.75 6.00
C LEU A 18 8.74 -7.15 5.53
N SER A 19 8.92 -7.38 4.23
CA SER A 19 9.50 -8.63 3.73
C SER A 19 10.92 -8.87 4.25
N ARG A 20 11.74 -7.82 4.38
CA ARG A 20 13.08 -7.91 4.96
C ARG A 20 13.02 -8.19 6.46
N VAL A 21 12.14 -7.50 7.19
CA VAL A 21 11.95 -7.74 8.63
C VAL A 21 11.54 -9.19 8.89
N ASP A 22 10.61 -9.74 8.11
CA ASP A 22 10.20 -11.14 8.25
C ASP A 22 11.36 -12.11 7.98
N LYS A 23 12.21 -11.83 6.97
CA LYS A 23 13.42 -12.62 6.70
C LYS A 23 14.41 -12.60 7.88
N PHE A 24 14.57 -11.47 8.55
CA PHE A 24 15.41 -11.37 9.73
C PHE A 24 14.79 -12.07 10.93
N ALA A 25 13.48 -11.93 11.14
CA ALA A 25 12.75 -12.61 12.20
C ALA A 25 12.87 -14.14 12.07
N ASN A 26 12.77 -14.69 10.85
CA ASN A 26 12.96 -16.11 10.58
C ASN A 26 14.40 -16.61 10.86
N ARG A 27 15.37 -15.68 10.97
CA ARG A 27 16.75 -15.97 11.38
C ARG A 27 16.98 -15.74 12.88
N GLY A 28 15.90 -15.50 13.65
CA GLY A 28 15.97 -15.20 15.07
C GLY A 28 16.36 -13.75 15.39
N VAL A 29 16.44 -12.86 14.39
CA VAL A 29 16.81 -11.45 14.59
C VAL A 29 15.55 -10.60 14.67
N LYS A 30 15.32 -9.98 15.83
CA LYS A 30 14.22 -9.03 16.03
C LYS A 30 14.65 -7.63 15.60
N ILE A 31 13.94 -7.05 14.62
CA ILE A 31 14.10 -5.66 14.21
C ILE A 31 13.00 -4.83 14.89
N THR A 32 13.39 -3.74 15.55
CA THR A 32 12.47 -2.74 16.10
C THR A 32 12.63 -1.43 15.34
N PHE A 33 11.51 -0.75 15.06
CA PHE A 33 11.50 0.59 14.48
C PHE A 33 11.47 1.64 15.59
N THR A 34 12.25 2.70 15.44
CA THR A 34 12.31 3.84 16.37
C THR A 34 12.05 5.13 15.62
N ASN A 35 11.49 6.14 16.31
CA ASN A 35 11.21 7.47 15.75
C ASN A 35 10.31 7.43 14.50
N LEU A 36 9.32 6.54 14.49
CA LEU A 36 8.29 6.55 13.46
C LEU A 36 7.41 7.79 13.63
N ASN A 37 7.25 8.54 12.56
CA ASN A 37 6.17 9.53 12.51
C ASN A 37 4.83 8.83 12.21
N SER A 38 3.72 9.51 12.50
CA SER A 38 2.37 8.96 12.39
C SER A 38 1.96 8.59 10.96
N GLN A 39 2.47 9.29 9.93
CA GLN A 39 2.15 8.98 8.54
C GLN A 39 2.85 7.69 8.07
N VAL A 40 4.12 7.54 8.42
CA VAL A 40 4.92 6.35 8.08
C VAL A 40 4.38 5.14 8.83
N GLU A 41 4.07 5.27 10.12
CA GLU A 41 3.43 4.23 10.93
C GLU A 41 2.11 3.77 10.30
N LEU A 42 1.23 4.71 9.94
CA LEU A 42 -0.04 4.41 9.28
C LEU A 42 0.13 3.60 7.98
N ILE A 43 1.14 3.92 7.17
CA ILE A 43 1.41 3.19 5.92
C ILE A 43 1.92 1.78 6.22
N ILE A 44 2.84 1.63 7.17
CA ILE A 44 3.35 0.32 7.60
C ILE A 44 2.20 -0.56 8.08
N ASP A 45 1.33 -0.04 8.94
CA ASP A 45 0.19 -0.77 9.51
C ASP A 45 -0.82 -1.19 8.44
N LYS A 46 -1.17 -0.28 7.53
CA LYS A 46 -2.08 -0.58 6.41
C LYS A 46 -1.51 -1.68 5.52
N VAL A 47 -0.21 -1.63 5.25
CA VAL A 47 0.46 -2.63 4.42
C VAL A 47 0.51 -3.96 5.16
N ASP A 48 0.88 -3.99 6.44
CA ASP A 48 0.92 -5.21 7.24
C ASP A 48 -0.46 -5.87 7.35
N ALA A 49 -1.51 -5.09 7.65
CA ALA A 49 -2.89 -5.57 7.65
C ALA A 49 -3.30 -6.15 6.29
N SER A 50 -2.96 -5.46 5.18
CA SER A 50 -3.28 -5.94 3.83
C SER A 50 -2.57 -7.23 3.44
N ARG A 51 -1.42 -7.54 4.05
CA ARG A 51 -0.66 -8.77 3.81
C ARG A 51 -1.24 -9.96 4.57
N LYS A 52 -1.84 -9.72 5.74
CA LYS A 52 -2.48 -10.73 6.59
C LYS A 52 -3.85 -11.14 6.06
N ASP A 53 -4.50 -10.27 5.31
CA ASP A 53 -5.76 -10.56 4.64
C ASP A 53 -5.50 -11.46 3.42
N SER A 54 -5.66 -12.78 3.58
CA SER A 54 -5.42 -13.78 2.52
C SER A 54 -6.45 -13.70 1.38
N TYR A 55 -7.54 -12.97 1.59
CA TYR A 55 -8.53 -12.69 0.58
C TYR A 55 -8.03 -11.57 -0.34
N LYS A 56 -7.46 -11.96 -1.50
CA LYS A 56 -7.25 -11.02 -2.60
C LYS A 56 -8.60 -10.40 -2.95
N LYS A 57 -8.86 -9.18 -2.47
CA LYS A 57 -9.98 -8.36 -2.94
C LYS A 57 -9.74 -8.15 -4.42
N ALA A 58 -10.45 -8.90 -5.25
CA ALA A 58 -10.38 -8.76 -6.69
C ALA A 58 -10.67 -7.28 -7.01
N THR A 59 -9.69 -6.60 -7.62
CA THR A 59 -9.93 -5.25 -8.12
C THR A 59 -10.79 -5.41 -9.37
N PHE A 60 -12.10 -5.23 -9.21
CA PHE A 60 -13.02 -5.19 -10.34
C PHE A 60 -12.75 -3.91 -11.12
N VAL A 61 -12.04 -4.03 -12.23
CA VAL A 61 -11.86 -2.94 -13.18
C VAL A 61 -13.01 -3.02 -14.18
N ASN A 62 -13.99 -2.14 -14.04
CA ASN A 62 -15.01 -1.97 -15.07
C ASN A 62 -14.37 -1.23 -16.25
N ARG A 63 -14.21 -1.95 -17.38
CA ARG A 63 -13.85 -1.32 -18.66
C ARG A 63 -15.11 -0.73 -19.27
N ILE A 64 -15.14 0.59 -19.37
CA ILE A 64 -16.21 1.31 -20.05
C ILE A 64 -15.75 1.57 -21.47
N PHE A 65 -16.59 1.22 -22.45
CA PHE A 65 -16.33 1.46 -23.86
C PHE A 65 -17.28 2.55 -24.33
N PHE A 66 -16.73 3.53 -25.04
CA PHE A 66 -17.49 4.58 -25.69
C PHE A 66 -17.35 4.40 -27.20
N SER A 67 -18.49 4.34 -27.89
CA SER A 67 -18.54 4.22 -29.34
C SER A 67 -18.55 5.60 -30.02
N SER A 68 -18.71 6.68 -29.24
CA SER A 68 -18.67 8.07 -29.74
C SER A 68 -18.24 9.05 -28.66
N GLU A 69 -17.76 10.22 -29.08
CA GLU A 69 -17.41 11.34 -28.20
C GLU A 69 -18.60 11.82 -27.37
N LYS A 70 -19.81 11.80 -27.95
CA LYS A 70 -21.05 12.13 -27.26
C LYS A 70 -21.38 11.17 -26.10
N GLU A 71 -21.09 9.87 -26.24
CA GLU A 71 -21.26 8.91 -25.14
C GLU A 71 -20.26 9.16 -24.00
N PHE A 72 -19.04 9.56 -24.34
CA PHE A 72 -18.03 9.95 -23.35
C PHE A 72 -18.44 11.21 -22.59
N ASP A 73 -18.89 12.25 -23.29
CA ASP A 73 -19.34 13.50 -22.66
C ASP A 73 -20.54 13.27 -21.74
N ASN A 74 -21.50 12.46 -22.17
CA ASN A 74 -22.65 12.09 -21.33
C ASN A 74 -22.21 11.34 -20.07
N PHE A 75 -21.19 10.47 -20.17
CA PHE A 75 -20.66 9.77 -19.01
C PHE A 75 -19.95 10.72 -18.05
N LEU A 76 -19.12 11.64 -18.55
CA LEU A 76 -18.46 12.66 -17.73
C LEU A 76 -19.47 13.55 -16.98
N LEU A 77 -20.59 13.88 -17.62
CA LEU A 77 -21.68 14.65 -16.99
C LEU A 77 -22.48 13.86 -15.95
N SER A 78 -22.38 12.53 -15.95
CA SER A 78 -23.11 11.63 -15.04
C SER A 78 -22.35 11.27 -13.75
N ILE A 79 -21.08 11.68 -13.65
CA ILE A 79 -20.20 11.49 -12.48
C ILE A 79 -20.20 12.77 -11.64
#